data_AF-A0A7J6DJK5-F1
#
_entry.id   AF-A0A7J6DJK5-F1
#
_cell.length_a   1.000
_cell.length_b   1.000
_cell.length_c   1.000
_cell.angle_alpha   90.00
_cell.angle_beta   90.00
_cell.angle_gamma   90.00
#
_symmetry.space_group_name_H-M   'P 1'
#
loop_
_entity.id
_entity.type
_entity.pdbx_description
1 polymer ?
#
loop_
_entity_poly.entity_id
_entity_poly.type
_entity_poly.pdbx_seq_one_letter_code
_entity_poly.pdbx_strand_id
1 'polypeptide(L)'
;MDSIMRKVRNLDAYPKINEDFYKRTLSGGLITIASSIVMVLLFLSELRLYLHAATQSKLVVDTSRGETLRINSLVRVRVWVSGPGPKFRSESRPGSRVRIRARVSCPDSGPGLVSGFGSGFGSRVLGPEFRSGFGSKSEIDFDVTFPAFPCFILSLDAMDISGEQHLDIKHDVIKKRLDFRGNVIEITKQDGIGASKIGKPLQKHGGRHNNSNGTYCGSCYGAKATSNNVNDENCCNTCEQVREAYRKKGWALSNPDMIDQCKREGFLQKIKDEEGEGCNVYGFLEVNKVAGNFHFAPGKSFQQSNIHVHDLLSFQKDSFNISHKINRLSFGEYFPGVVNPLDGVEWTHEFITPSPNGMYQYFIKVVPTVYTHVSGQVIQSNQFSVTEHIRTSEYGNIQFLPGVFFFYDLSPIKVTFAEEYISFSHFLTNVCAIVGGVFTVSGILDSFIYHGHKVIKKKMEIGKFS
;
A
#
# COMPACT_ATOMS: atom_id res chain seq x y z
N MET A 1 25.79 33.59 -57.12
CA MET A 1 25.04 33.78 -55.87
C MET A 1 24.28 35.11 -55.84
N ASP A 2 24.73 36.13 -56.58
CA ASP A 2 24.21 37.51 -56.52
C ASP A 2 22.77 37.68 -57.00
N SER A 3 22.31 36.84 -57.93
CA SER A 3 20.92 36.85 -58.41
C SER A 3 19.92 36.36 -57.35
N ILE A 4 20.33 35.37 -56.55
CA ILE A 4 19.55 34.88 -55.41
C ILE A 4 19.60 35.91 -54.28
N MET A 5 20.77 36.48 -53.99
CA MET A 5 20.95 37.54 -52.99
C MET A 5 20.07 38.77 -53.26
N ARG A 6 19.94 39.18 -54.53
CA ARG A 6 19.05 40.27 -54.96
C ARG A 6 17.56 39.93 -54.81
N LYS A 7 17.16 38.70 -55.11
CA LYS A 7 15.77 38.25 -54.92
C LYS A 7 15.41 38.15 -53.43
N VAL A 8 16.34 37.71 -52.59
CA VAL A 8 16.18 37.67 -51.13
C VAL A 8 16.09 39.08 -50.55
N ARG A 9 16.83 40.07 -51.10
CA ARG A 9 16.74 41.47 -50.66
C ARG A 9 15.37 42.11 -50.92
N ASN A 10 14.62 41.60 -51.89
CA ASN A 10 13.25 42.07 -52.18
C ASN A 10 12.18 41.37 -51.31
N LEU A 11 12.58 40.41 -50.47
CA LEU A 11 11.73 39.79 -49.45
C LEU A 11 11.88 40.48 -48.08
N ASP A 12 12.50 41.66 -48.04
CA ASP A 12 12.60 42.49 -46.83
C ASP A 12 11.21 42.98 -46.41
N ALA A 13 10.56 42.24 -45.52
CA ALA A 13 9.22 42.51 -45.01
C ALA A 13 9.16 43.69 -44.01
N TYR A 14 10.31 44.26 -43.64
CA TYR A 14 10.42 45.32 -42.64
C TYR A 14 11.07 46.57 -43.24
N PRO A 15 10.31 47.41 -43.97
CA PRO A 15 10.84 48.65 -44.52
C PRO A 15 11.39 49.54 -43.40
N LYS A 16 12.62 50.04 -43.57
CA LYS A 16 13.27 50.92 -42.59
C LYS A 16 12.53 52.25 -42.51
N ILE A 17 11.83 52.46 -41.40
CA ILE A 17 11.09 53.69 -41.09
C ILE A 17 12.08 54.69 -40.49
N ASN A 18 12.04 55.95 -40.93
CA ASN A 18 12.90 57.00 -40.37
C ASN A 18 12.52 57.30 -38.91
N GLU A 19 13.52 57.51 -38.04
CA GLU A 19 13.35 57.80 -36.60
C GLU A 19 12.42 59.01 -36.32
N ASP A 20 12.31 59.94 -37.26
CA ASP A 20 11.50 61.16 -37.16
C ASP A 20 9.98 60.92 -37.00
N PHE A 21 9.51 59.70 -37.28
CA PHE A 21 8.09 59.33 -37.13
C PHE A 21 7.75 58.75 -35.74
N TYR A 22 8.74 58.48 -34.88
CA TYR A 22 8.52 57.95 -33.54
C TYR A 22 8.36 59.06 -32.50
N LYS A 23 7.15 59.19 -31.92
CA LYS A 23 6.93 60.05 -30.75
C LYS A 23 7.10 59.25 -29.46
N ARG A 24 8.16 59.55 -28.69
CA ARG A 24 8.39 58.95 -27.37
C ARG A 24 7.39 59.49 -26.35
N THR A 25 6.71 58.60 -25.63
CA THR A 25 5.75 58.94 -24.57
C THR A 25 6.22 58.38 -23.23
N LEU A 26 5.93 59.09 -22.14
CA LEU A 26 6.28 58.64 -20.79
C LEU A 26 5.48 57.38 -20.39
N SER A 27 4.22 57.27 -20.85
CA SER A 27 3.39 56.07 -20.68
C SER A 27 3.98 54.87 -21.43
N GLY A 28 4.45 55.03 -22.66
CA GLY A 28 5.08 53.96 -23.44
C GLY A 28 6.37 53.46 -22.80
N GLY A 29 7.16 54.37 -22.20
CA GLY A 29 8.35 54.00 -21.43
C GLY A 29 8.04 53.12 -20.21
N LEU A 30 7.02 53.50 -19.43
CA LEU A 30 6.55 52.70 -18.28
C LEU A 30 6.02 51.32 -18.70
N ILE A 31 5.21 51.27 -19.76
CA ILE A 31 4.70 50.01 -20.32
C ILE A 31 5.86 49.13 -20.76
N THR A 32 6.86 49.68 -21.45
CA THR A 32 8.03 48.91 -21.92
C THR A 32 8.80 48.31 -20.75
N ILE A 33 9.05 49.07 -19.67
CA ILE A 33 9.73 48.56 -18.47
C ILE A 33 8.92 47.43 -17.82
N ALA A 34 7.62 47.64 -17.62
CA ALA A 34 6.74 46.62 -17.03
C ALA A 34 6.70 45.35 -17.89
N SER A 35 6.58 45.50 -19.20
CA SER A 35 6.56 44.40 -20.16
C SER A 35 7.88 43.65 -20.23
N SER A 36 9.03 44.34 -20.13
CA SER A 36 10.34 43.70 -20.01
C SER A 36 10.47 42.87 -18.73
N ILE A 37 9.99 43.37 -17.59
CA ILE A 37 9.99 42.60 -16.33
C ILE A 37 9.13 41.34 -16.46
N VAL A 38 7.91 41.47 -17.00
CA VAL A 38 7.01 40.33 -17.23
C VAL A 38 7.64 39.31 -18.18
N MET A 39 8.26 39.76 -19.27
CA MET A 39 8.92 38.90 -20.24
C MET A 39 10.07 38.10 -19.61
N VAL A 40 10.88 38.73 -18.76
CA VAL A 40 11.96 38.05 -18.02
C VAL A 40 11.39 37.01 -17.05
N LEU A 41 10.33 37.35 -16.29
CA LEU A 41 9.71 36.42 -15.34
C LEU A 41 9.13 35.19 -16.05
N LEU A 42 8.40 35.39 -17.15
CA LEU A 42 7.84 34.29 -17.95
C LEU A 42 8.95 33.43 -18.57
N PHE A 43 10.01 34.06 -19.09
CA PHE A 43 11.16 33.33 -19.62
C PHE A 43 11.86 32.48 -18.54
N LEU A 44 12.10 33.03 -17.35
CA LEU A 44 12.69 32.28 -16.24
C LEU A 44 11.81 31.11 -15.79
N SER A 45 10.49 31.27 -15.83
CA SER A 45 9.54 30.20 -15.54
C SER A 45 9.65 29.06 -16.57
N GLU A 46 9.64 29.38 -17.87
CA GLU A 46 9.81 28.38 -18.94
C GLU A 46 11.19 27.73 -18.90
N LEU A 47 12.25 28.50 -18.62
CA LEU A 47 13.60 27.98 -18.46
C LEU A 47 13.67 26.99 -17.31
N ARG A 48 12.99 27.27 -16.19
CA ARG A 48 12.92 26.34 -15.06
C ARG A 48 12.21 25.05 -15.44
N LEU A 49 11.08 25.13 -16.15
CA LEU A 49 10.33 23.97 -16.65
C LEU A 49 11.12 23.16 -17.68
N TYR A 50 11.94 23.81 -18.50
CA TYR A 50 12.83 23.13 -19.43
C TYR A 50 13.97 22.39 -18.71
N LEU A 51 14.51 22.98 -17.65
CA LEU A 51 15.62 22.41 -16.87
C LEU A 51 15.19 21.31 -15.87
N HIS A 52 13.91 21.27 -15.47
CA HIS A 52 13.40 20.26 -14.54
C HIS A 52 12.51 19.26 -15.27
N ALA A 53 12.69 17.98 -14.98
CA ALA A 53 11.82 16.95 -15.52
C ALA A 53 10.41 17.08 -14.92
N ALA A 54 9.39 16.85 -15.77
CA ALA A 54 8.01 16.80 -15.34
C ALA A 54 7.51 15.35 -15.32
N THR A 55 6.80 14.96 -14.26
CA THR A 55 6.23 13.62 -14.13
C THR A 55 4.86 13.55 -14.81
N GLN A 56 4.70 12.67 -15.80
CA GLN A 56 3.40 12.37 -16.40
C GLN A 56 2.82 11.07 -15.85
N SER A 57 1.55 11.10 -15.44
CA SER A 57 0.83 9.93 -14.93
C SER A 57 -0.12 9.36 -15.99
N LYS A 58 -0.05 8.05 -16.22
CA LYS A 58 -0.97 7.33 -17.11
C LYS A 58 -1.57 6.12 -16.39
N LEU A 59 -2.86 5.89 -16.58
CA LEU A 59 -3.59 4.74 -16.03
C LEU A 59 -3.72 3.68 -17.11
N VAL A 60 -3.36 2.45 -16.78
CA VAL A 60 -3.40 1.30 -17.69
C VAL A 60 -4.02 0.10 -16.95
N VAL A 61 -4.69 -0.80 -17.64
CA VAL A 61 -5.15 -2.06 -17.05
C VAL A 61 -3.96 -2.97 -16.79
N ASP A 62 -3.90 -3.59 -15.62
CA ASP A 62 -2.84 -4.55 -15.33
C ASP A 62 -3.13 -5.91 -15.95
N THR A 63 -2.40 -6.25 -17.02
CA THR A 63 -2.49 -7.52 -17.74
C THR A 63 -1.59 -8.61 -17.15
N SER A 64 -0.80 -8.32 -16.09
CA SER A 64 0.08 -9.29 -15.45
C SER A 64 -0.65 -10.28 -14.53
N ARG A 65 -1.90 -9.97 -14.17
CA ARG A 65 -2.80 -10.91 -13.50
C ARG A 65 -3.17 -12.01 -14.48
N GLY A 66 -2.83 -13.25 -14.13
CA GLY A 66 -3.27 -14.46 -14.83
C GLY A 66 -4.74 -14.33 -15.23
N GLU A 67 -5.02 -14.64 -16.49
CA GLU A 67 -6.27 -14.41 -17.19
C GLU A 67 -7.49 -14.85 -16.38
N THR A 68 -8.13 -13.91 -15.67
CA THR A 68 -9.57 -13.80 -15.40
C THR A 68 -9.84 -12.80 -14.28
N LEU A 69 -10.52 -11.72 -14.62
CA LEU A 69 -10.89 -10.64 -13.71
C LEU A 69 -12.22 -11.00 -13.02
N ARG A 70 -12.19 -11.41 -11.74
CA ARG A 70 -13.42 -11.56 -10.94
C ARG A 70 -13.85 -10.21 -10.38
N ILE A 71 -14.77 -9.54 -11.08
CA ILE A 71 -15.45 -8.35 -10.56
C ILE A 71 -16.50 -8.80 -9.55
N ASN A 72 -16.23 -8.63 -8.25
CA ASN A 72 -17.27 -8.71 -7.21
C ASN A 72 -17.97 -7.35 -7.09
N SER A 73 -18.82 -7.00 -8.06
CA SER A 73 -19.71 -5.85 -7.92
C SER A 73 -20.97 -6.26 -7.16
N LEU A 74 -21.15 -5.72 -5.97
CA LEU A 74 -22.36 -5.92 -5.17
C LEU A 74 -23.46 -4.99 -5.70
N VAL A 75 -24.14 -5.41 -6.78
CA VAL A 75 -25.28 -4.68 -7.34
C VAL A 75 -26.47 -4.82 -6.40
N ARG A 76 -26.74 -3.78 -5.61
CA ARG A 76 -27.92 -3.71 -4.74
C ARG A 76 -29.16 -3.36 -5.59
N VAL A 77 -29.84 -4.37 -6.11
CA VAL A 77 -31.11 -4.18 -6.84
C VAL A 77 -32.22 -3.86 -5.82
N ARG A 78 -32.70 -2.61 -5.80
CA ARG A 78 -33.93 -2.24 -5.09
C ARG A 78 -35.12 -2.54 -6.00
N VAL A 79 -35.83 -3.64 -5.73
CA VAL A 79 -37.10 -3.93 -6.38
C VAL A 79 -38.20 -3.19 -5.62
N TRP A 80 -38.84 -2.22 -6.27
CA TRP A 80 -40.09 -1.65 -5.78
C TRP A 80 -41.24 -2.52 -6.27
N VAL A 81 -41.97 -3.13 -5.33
CA VAL A 81 -43.25 -3.81 -5.63
C VAL A 81 -44.35 -2.87 -5.20
N SER A 82 -44.95 -2.15 -6.15
CA SER A 82 -46.14 -1.33 -5.93
C SER A 82 -47.38 -2.14 -6.35
N GLY A 83 -48.10 -2.69 -5.38
CA GLY A 83 -49.41 -3.34 -5.59
C GLY A 83 -49.82 -4.28 -4.45
N PRO A 84 -51.13 -4.40 -4.10
CA PRO A 84 -51.57 -5.16 -2.93
C PRO A 84 -51.74 -6.67 -3.22
N GLY A 85 -50.98 -7.50 -2.51
CA GLY A 85 -51.21 -8.94 -2.24
C GLY A 85 -50.75 -9.94 -3.34
N PRO A 86 -50.61 -11.26 -3.02
CA PRO A 86 -50.88 -11.97 -1.76
C PRO A 86 -49.62 -12.53 -1.06
N LYS A 87 -49.77 -12.92 0.22
CA LYS A 87 -48.75 -13.57 1.05
C LYS A 87 -48.36 -14.94 0.47
N PHE A 88 -47.09 -15.14 0.12
CA PHE A 88 -46.54 -16.47 -0.15
C PHE A 88 -45.85 -17.04 1.09
N ARG A 89 -46.39 -18.16 1.59
CA ARG A 89 -45.82 -19.02 2.62
C ARG A 89 -44.79 -19.93 1.94
N SER A 90 -43.51 -19.81 2.28
CA SER A 90 -42.47 -20.69 1.75
C SER A 90 -42.37 -21.96 2.61
N GLU A 91 -42.81 -23.08 2.07
CA GLU A 91 -42.51 -24.41 2.60
C GLU A 91 -41.35 -24.99 1.77
N SER A 92 -40.21 -25.19 2.40
CA SER A 92 -38.98 -25.63 1.76
C SER A 92 -38.98 -27.15 1.53
N ARG A 93 -38.96 -27.59 0.28
CA ARG A 93 -38.47 -28.94 -0.08
C ARG A 93 -37.09 -28.82 -0.74
N PRO A 94 -36.08 -29.62 -0.33
CA PRO A 94 -34.75 -29.57 -0.91
C PRO A 94 -34.72 -30.34 -2.25
N GLY A 95 -34.14 -29.75 -3.31
CA GLY A 95 -33.78 -30.51 -4.51
C GLY A 95 -33.88 -29.83 -5.89
N SER A 96 -34.39 -28.61 -6.02
CA SER A 96 -34.61 -28.00 -7.35
C SER A 96 -33.58 -26.92 -7.70
N ARG A 97 -32.72 -27.15 -8.70
CA ARG A 97 -31.84 -26.12 -9.28
C ARG A 97 -32.68 -25.10 -10.07
N VAL A 98 -32.74 -23.87 -9.61
CA VAL A 98 -33.29 -22.74 -10.37
C VAL A 98 -32.21 -22.22 -11.32
N ARG A 99 -32.46 -22.27 -12.63
CA ARG A 99 -31.55 -21.76 -13.66
C ARG A 99 -31.95 -20.34 -14.04
N ILE A 100 -31.25 -19.35 -13.49
CA ILE A 100 -31.45 -17.93 -13.83
C ILE A 100 -30.62 -17.62 -15.09
N ARG A 101 -31.29 -17.31 -16.21
CA ARG A 101 -30.62 -16.74 -17.40
C ARG A 101 -30.63 -15.22 -17.27
N ALA A 102 -29.48 -14.63 -16.98
CA ALA A 102 -29.26 -13.19 -17.17
C ALA A 102 -28.84 -12.95 -18.62
N ARG A 103 -29.53 -12.05 -19.32
CA ARG A 103 -29.15 -11.56 -20.65
C ARG A 103 -28.51 -10.19 -20.44
N VAL A 104 -27.21 -10.09 -20.63
CA VAL A 104 -26.48 -8.81 -20.62
C VAL A 104 -26.46 -8.31 -22.05
N SER A 105 -27.12 -7.18 -22.31
CA SER A 105 -27.08 -6.50 -23.61
C SER A 105 -26.08 -5.35 -23.50
N CYS A 106 -24.95 -5.46 -24.20
CA CYS A 106 -24.06 -4.32 -24.45
C CYS A 106 -24.53 -3.59 -25.72
N PRO A 107 -24.51 -2.25 -25.77
CA PRO A 107 -24.86 -1.51 -26.98
C PRO A 107 -23.80 -1.71 -28.08
N ASP A 108 -24.30 -1.89 -29.31
CA ASP A 108 -23.58 -2.27 -30.52
C ASP A 108 -22.46 -1.29 -30.90
N SER A 109 -21.26 -1.83 -31.15
CA SER A 109 -20.28 -1.24 -32.07
C SER A 109 -20.32 -2.03 -33.39
N GLY A 110 -20.65 -1.33 -34.49
CA GLY A 110 -21.00 -1.89 -35.79
C GLY A 110 -19.93 -2.74 -36.52
N PRO A 111 -20.26 -3.27 -37.71
CA PRO A 111 -19.53 -4.38 -38.32
C PRO A 111 -18.33 -3.91 -39.15
N GLY A 112 -17.14 -4.32 -38.75
CA GLY A 112 -15.95 -4.29 -39.60
C GLY A 112 -15.72 -5.65 -40.26
N LEU A 113 -15.84 -5.70 -41.59
CA LEU A 113 -15.44 -6.83 -42.44
C LEU A 113 -13.98 -7.21 -42.16
N VAL A 114 -13.71 -8.50 -41.94
CA VAL A 114 -12.37 -9.06 -42.14
C VAL A 114 -12.47 -10.21 -43.15
N SER A 115 -11.96 -9.96 -44.34
CA SER A 115 -11.71 -10.95 -45.39
C SER A 115 -10.25 -10.85 -45.83
N GLY A 116 -9.54 -11.98 -45.78
CA GLY A 116 -8.55 -12.35 -46.80
C GLY A 116 -7.07 -11.96 -46.59
N PHE A 117 -6.26 -13.01 -46.41
CA PHE A 117 -4.97 -13.29 -47.06
C PHE A 117 -3.86 -12.22 -47.15
N GLY A 118 -2.66 -12.59 -46.67
CA GLY A 118 -1.42 -11.90 -47.01
C GLY A 118 -0.18 -12.47 -46.30
N SER A 119 0.53 -13.35 -46.98
CA SER A 119 1.87 -13.85 -46.68
C SER A 119 2.95 -12.76 -46.67
N GLY A 120 3.97 -12.89 -45.82
CA GLY A 120 5.32 -12.41 -46.13
C GLY A 120 6.06 -11.64 -45.03
N PHE A 121 7.30 -12.07 -44.79
CA PHE A 121 8.43 -11.37 -44.17
C PHE A 121 8.46 -11.19 -42.65
N GLY A 122 9.05 -12.19 -41.99
CA GLY A 122 9.65 -12.03 -40.67
C GLY A 122 10.95 -11.24 -40.73
N SER A 123 10.95 -10.03 -40.17
CA SER A 123 12.16 -9.33 -39.76
C SER A 123 12.30 -9.46 -38.24
N ARG A 124 13.33 -10.18 -37.79
CA ARG A 124 13.75 -10.19 -36.38
C ARG A 124 14.28 -8.81 -36.02
N VAL A 125 13.47 -8.03 -35.32
CA VAL A 125 13.96 -6.88 -34.55
C VAL A 125 14.39 -7.44 -33.19
N LEU A 126 15.71 -7.51 -32.98
CA LEU A 126 16.31 -7.74 -31.67
C LEU A 126 16.05 -6.49 -30.82
N GLY A 127 14.91 -6.45 -30.13
CA GLY A 127 14.70 -5.54 -29.02
C GLY A 127 15.52 -6.00 -27.79
N PRO A 128 15.86 -5.09 -26.86
CA PRO A 128 16.50 -5.49 -25.62
C PRO A 128 15.59 -6.47 -24.89
N GLU A 129 16.15 -7.56 -24.37
CA GLU A 129 15.43 -8.50 -23.50
C GLU A 129 14.78 -7.73 -22.35
N PHE A 130 13.50 -7.43 -22.50
CA PHE A 130 12.65 -7.05 -21.41
C PHE A 130 12.61 -8.28 -20.51
N ARG A 131 13.35 -8.25 -19.39
CA ARG A 131 13.12 -9.19 -18.29
C ARG A 131 11.69 -8.96 -17.79
N SER A 132 10.72 -9.55 -18.47
CA SER A 132 9.34 -9.69 -18.00
C SER A 132 9.29 -10.79 -16.94
N GLY A 133 10.10 -10.64 -15.91
CA GLY A 133 9.97 -11.38 -14.67
C GLY A 133 9.29 -10.46 -13.68
N PHE A 134 7.98 -10.24 -13.83
CA PHE A 134 7.19 -9.86 -12.66
C PHE A 134 7.36 -11.06 -11.72
N GLY A 135 8.24 -10.94 -10.71
CA GLY A 135 8.36 -11.97 -9.69
C GLY A 135 6.97 -12.30 -9.17
N SER A 136 6.66 -13.58 -8.98
CA SER A 136 5.35 -14.04 -8.48
C SER A 136 5.03 -13.52 -7.09
N LYS A 137 6.03 -12.95 -6.41
CA LYS A 137 5.96 -12.47 -5.04
C LYS A 137 6.19 -10.96 -4.94
N SER A 138 5.64 -10.38 -3.88
CA SER A 138 5.73 -8.98 -3.48
C SER A 138 6.24 -8.91 -2.06
N GLU A 139 7.02 -7.88 -1.77
CA GLU A 139 7.50 -7.59 -0.43
C GLU A 139 6.54 -6.59 0.25
N ILE A 140 6.21 -6.84 1.52
CA ILE A 140 5.46 -5.92 2.38
C ILE A 140 6.39 -5.53 3.52
N ASP A 141 6.84 -4.30 3.55
CA ASP A 141 7.59 -3.75 4.69
C ASP A 141 6.63 -3.16 5.71
N PHE A 142 6.86 -3.47 6.97
CA PHE A 142 6.05 -2.93 8.06
C PHE A 142 6.93 -2.58 9.27
N ASP A 143 6.51 -1.54 9.98
CA ASP A 143 7.02 -1.13 11.28
C ASP A 143 5.81 -0.68 12.11
N VAL A 144 5.43 -1.49 13.08
CA VAL A 144 4.23 -1.29 13.91
C VAL A 144 4.59 -1.40 15.38
N THR A 145 4.21 -0.38 16.15
CA THR A 145 4.40 -0.31 17.60
C THR A 145 3.09 -0.57 18.33
N PHE A 146 3.13 -1.47 19.29
CA PHE A 146 2.05 -1.77 20.22
C PHE A 146 2.45 -1.32 21.63
N PRO A 147 2.03 -0.15 22.13
CA PRO A 147 2.52 0.41 23.40
C PRO A 147 2.15 -0.39 24.64
N ALA A 148 1.06 -1.18 24.61
CA ALA A 148 0.54 -1.92 25.76
C ALA A 148 0.33 -3.41 25.43
N PHE A 149 1.20 -3.98 24.59
CA PHE A 149 1.11 -5.36 24.14
C PHE A 149 2.48 -6.06 24.26
N PRO A 150 2.60 -7.14 25.06
CA PRO A 150 3.86 -7.84 25.27
C PRO A 150 4.43 -8.51 24.02
N CYS A 151 5.74 -8.40 23.78
CA CYS A 151 6.40 -9.01 22.62
C CYS A 151 6.34 -10.53 22.64
N PHE A 152 6.40 -11.14 23.81
CA PHE A 152 6.43 -12.59 23.98
C PHE A 152 5.17 -13.28 23.45
N ILE A 153 4.01 -12.62 23.58
CA ILE A 153 2.72 -13.20 23.19
C ILE A 153 2.23 -12.72 21.83
N LEU A 154 2.79 -11.63 21.30
CA LEU A 154 2.42 -11.08 20.00
C LEU A 154 2.88 -12.02 18.87
N SER A 155 1.96 -12.57 18.07
CA SER A 155 2.27 -13.30 16.85
C SER A 155 1.98 -12.45 15.61
N LEU A 156 2.70 -12.74 14.52
CA LEU A 156 2.41 -12.23 13.19
C LEU A 156 2.13 -13.43 12.30
N ASP A 157 0.96 -13.42 11.67
CA ASP A 157 0.50 -14.47 10.79
C ASP A 157 0.04 -13.86 9.46
N ALA A 158 0.34 -14.53 8.35
CA ALA A 158 -0.10 -14.14 7.02
C ALA A 158 -0.80 -15.31 6.30
N MET A 159 -1.85 -14.99 5.55
CA MET A 159 -2.66 -15.95 4.81
C MET A 159 -3.14 -15.34 3.50
N ASP A 160 -2.99 -16.08 2.41
CA ASP A 160 -3.48 -15.68 1.10
C ASP A 160 -4.71 -16.47 0.64
N ILE A 161 -5.36 -16.01 -0.43
CA ILE A 161 -6.53 -16.71 -1.01
C ILE A 161 -6.20 -18.07 -1.63
N SER A 162 -4.92 -18.36 -1.91
CA SER A 162 -4.49 -19.66 -2.42
C SER A 162 -4.43 -20.72 -1.31
N GLY A 163 -4.56 -20.28 -0.06
CA GLY A 163 -4.44 -21.12 1.12
C GLY A 163 -2.99 -21.29 1.58
N GLU A 164 -2.03 -20.57 0.98
CA GLU A 164 -0.67 -20.49 1.50
C GLU A 164 -0.68 -19.66 2.79
N GLN A 165 -0.07 -20.23 3.83
CA GLN A 165 -0.06 -19.67 5.17
C GLN A 165 1.37 -19.61 5.67
N HIS A 166 1.73 -18.44 6.19
CA HIS A 166 2.98 -18.20 6.88
C HIS A 166 2.64 -17.90 8.33
N LEU A 167 2.73 -18.93 9.19
CA LEU A 167 2.35 -18.87 10.61
C LEU A 167 3.58 -18.55 11.48
N ASP A 168 3.42 -17.70 12.49
CA ASP A 168 4.49 -17.28 13.43
C ASP A 168 5.78 -16.91 12.67
N ILE A 169 5.68 -15.93 11.77
CA ILE A 169 6.78 -15.52 10.88
C ILE A 169 7.90 -14.90 11.71
N LYS A 170 8.98 -15.66 11.91
CA LYS A 170 10.16 -15.25 12.69
C LYS A 170 11.38 -14.89 11.85
N HIS A 171 11.46 -15.43 10.64
CA HIS A 171 12.49 -15.06 9.69
C HIS A 171 12.17 -13.66 9.19
N ASP A 172 13.16 -12.77 9.20
CA ASP A 172 13.05 -11.38 8.70
C ASP A 172 12.11 -10.43 9.47
N VAL A 173 11.61 -10.86 10.64
CA VAL A 173 10.80 -10.04 11.54
C VAL A 173 11.51 -9.90 12.89
N ILE A 174 11.68 -8.65 13.34
CA ILE A 174 12.37 -8.32 14.59
C ILE A 174 11.37 -7.67 15.56
N LYS A 175 11.41 -8.13 16.82
CA LYS A 175 10.61 -7.58 17.92
C LYS A 175 11.52 -6.86 18.90
N LYS A 176 11.20 -5.61 19.22
CA LYS A 176 11.88 -4.80 20.24
C LYS A 176 10.93 -4.60 21.41
N ARG A 177 11.37 -4.99 22.61
CA ARG A 177 10.62 -4.74 23.85
C ARG A 177 10.68 -3.26 24.21
N LEU A 178 9.54 -2.70 24.58
CA LEU A 178 9.39 -1.31 24.95
C LEU A 178 8.96 -1.19 26.41
N ASP A 179 9.52 -0.21 27.12
CA ASP A 179 9.04 0.16 28.45
C ASP A 179 7.67 0.85 28.36
N PHE A 180 7.06 1.06 29.53
CA PHE A 180 5.80 1.80 29.67
C PHE A 180 5.83 3.24 29.13
N ARG A 181 7.01 3.79 28.82
CA ARG A 181 7.22 5.13 28.24
C ARG A 181 7.54 5.08 26.74
N GLY A 182 7.62 3.90 26.15
CA GLY A 182 7.98 3.69 24.74
C GLY A 182 9.48 3.63 24.44
N ASN A 183 10.37 3.56 25.44
CA ASN A 183 11.81 3.38 25.22
C ASN A 183 12.16 1.89 25.06
N VAL A 184 13.17 1.60 24.25
CA VAL A 184 13.62 0.22 24.02
C VAL A 184 14.35 -0.32 25.24
N ILE A 185 13.86 -1.41 25.83
CA ILE A 185 14.49 -2.09 26.99
C ILE A 185 15.54 -3.09 26.51
N GLU A 186 15.22 -3.87 25.48
CA GLU A 186 16.07 -4.94 24.95
C GLU A 186 15.76 -5.18 23.47
N ILE A 187 16.81 -5.30 22.64
CA ILE A 187 16.66 -5.84 21.28
C ILE A 187 16.63 -7.34 21.47
N THR A 188 15.45 -7.95 21.42
CA THR A 188 15.32 -9.40 21.37
C THR A 188 16.10 -9.85 20.14
N LYS A 189 17.31 -10.40 20.34
CA LYS A 189 18.00 -11.14 19.27
C LYS A 189 17.00 -12.19 18.81
N GLN A 190 16.89 -12.40 17.49
CA GLN A 190 16.10 -13.48 16.88
C GLN A 190 16.12 -14.71 17.79
N ASP A 191 15.00 -15.44 17.89
CA ASP A 191 14.86 -16.71 18.63
C ASP A 191 15.77 -17.83 18.07
N GLY A 192 17.03 -17.53 17.75
CA GLY A 192 18.13 -18.45 17.58
C GLY A 192 18.54 -18.96 18.94
N ILE A 193 18.15 -20.21 19.21
CA ILE A 193 18.86 -21.23 19.99
C ILE A 193 20.09 -20.65 20.73
N GLY A 194 19.85 -20.16 21.96
CA GLY A 194 20.83 -19.38 22.71
C GLY A 194 20.52 -19.23 24.19
N ALA A 195 20.25 -20.37 24.86
CA ALA A 195 20.41 -20.59 26.30
C ALA A 195 19.76 -19.57 27.28
N SER A 196 18.45 -19.70 27.54
CA SER A 196 18.05 -19.63 28.95
C SER A 196 18.72 -20.80 29.66
N LYS A 197 19.52 -20.52 30.70
CA LYS A 197 20.15 -21.57 31.52
C LYS A 197 19.06 -22.55 31.97
N ILE A 198 19.12 -23.77 31.44
CA ILE A 198 18.20 -24.85 31.81
C ILE A 198 18.43 -25.10 33.30
N GLY A 199 17.48 -24.65 34.14
CA GLY A 199 17.45 -25.04 35.55
C GLY A 199 17.44 -26.58 35.64
N LYS A 200 18.09 -27.14 36.65
CA LYS A 200 18.13 -28.61 36.85
C LYS A 200 16.68 -29.16 36.82
N PRO A 201 16.43 -30.31 36.16
CA PRO A 201 15.08 -30.89 36.07
C PRO A 201 14.47 -31.05 37.46
N LEU A 202 13.25 -30.54 37.66
CA LEU A 202 12.49 -30.77 38.89
C LEU A 202 11.99 -32.22 38.85
N GLN A 203 12.55 -33.10 39.68
CA GLN A 203 12.27 -34.55 39.70
C GLN A 203 10.83 -34.95 40.08
N LYS A 204 9.83 -34.06 39.98
CA LYS A 204 8.50 -34.33 40.54
C LYS A 204 7.55 -35.11 39.63
N HIS A 205 7.80 -35.24 38.31
CA HIS A 205 6.97 -36.09 37.45
C HIS A 205 7.75 -36.74 36.28
N GLY A 206 8.02 -38.05 36.38
CA GLY A 206 7.89 -39.00 35.26
C GLY A 206 8.83 -38.95 34.05
N GLY A 207 10.00 -38.30 34.09
CA GLY A 207 11.01 -38.44 33.03
C GLY A 207 11.72 -39.80 33.10
N ARG A 208 11.72 -40.59 32.03
CA ARG A 208 12.49 -41.85 31.97
C ARG A 208 13.94 -41.53 31.60
N HIS A 209 14.88 -41.77 32.51
CA HIS A 209 16.30 -41.86 32.19
C HIS A 209 16.53 -43.11 31.33
N ASN A 210 16.65 -42.95 30.01
CA ASN A 210 17.16 -44.03 29.15
C ASN A 210 18.69 -43.93 29.05
N ASN A 211 19.34 -45.10 29.14
CA ASN A 211 20.73 -45.30 29.55
C ASN A 211 21.82 -44.65 28.69
N SER A 212 22.98 -44.51 29.36
CA SER A 212 24.38 -44.39 28.87
C SER A 212 24.96 -43.05 28.39
N ASN A 213 24.23 -41.93 28.39
CA ASN A 213 24.86 -40.59 28.29
C ASN A 213 24.08 -39.40 28.93
N GLY A 214 22.99 -39.67 29.67
CA GLY A 214 22.37 -38.64 30.53
C GLY A 214 21.49 -37.59 29.84
N THR A 215 20.91 -37.87 28.67
CA THR A 215 20.04 -36.91 27.97
C THR A 215 18.62 -36.88 28.57
N TYR A 216 18.16 -35.70 29.00
CA TYR A 216 16.80 -35.48 29.52
C TYR A 216 15.74 -35.66 28.42
N CYS A 217 14.72 -36.47 28.68
CA CYS A 217 13.55 -36.68 27.82
C CYS A 217 12.27 -36.33 28.61
N GLY A 218 11.65 -35.20 28.29
CA GLY A 218 10.41 -34.76 28.95
C GLY A 218 9.14 -35.38 28.34
N SER A 219 8.09 -35.49 29.15
CA SER A 219 6.77 -36.01 28.72
C SER A 219 6.02 -34.99 27.87
N CYS A 220 5.35 -35.45 26.80
CA CYS A 220 4.41 -34.64 26.02
C CYS A 220 2.96 -34.72 26.54
N TYR A 221 2.76 -35.23 27.77
CA TYR A 221 1.45 -35.27 28.45
C TYR A 221 0.31 -35.90 27.61
N GLY A 222 0.64 -36.97 26.86
CA GLY A 222 -0.33 -37.70 26.03
C GLY A 222 -0.64 -37.06 24.68
N ALA A 223 0.01 -35.95 24.32
CA ALA A 223 -0.24 -35.28 23.04
C ALA A 223 0.45 -35.95 21.83
N LYS A 224 1.58 -36.66 22.03
CA LYS A 224 2.20 -37.52 21.00
C LYS A 224 1.67 -38.96 21.12
N ALA A 225 1.33 -39.58 19.98
CA ALA A 225 0.98 -41.00 19.92
C ALA A 225 2.25 -41.86 19.95
N THR A 226 2.19 -43.02 20.60
CA THR A 226 3.24 -44.05 20.61
C THR A 226 3.46 -44.57 19.19
N SER A 227 4.45 -44.03 18.47
CA SER A 227 4.92 -44.63 17.22
C SER A 227 5.81 -45.85 17.55
N ASN A 228 5.61 -46.95 16.83
CA ASN A 228 6.38 -48.20 16.99
C ASN A 228 7.79 -48.12 16.33
N ASN A 229 8.27 -46.92 15.98
CA ASN A 229 9.57 -46.71 15.37
C ASN A 229 10.54 -46.12 16.38
N VAL A 230 11.65 -46.86 16.59
CA VAL A 230 12.66 -46.67 17.65
C VAL A 230 13.50 -45.38 17.48
N ASN A 231 13.34 -44.63 16.38
CA ASN A 231 14.19 -43.48 16.05
C ASN A 231 13.47 -42.12 16.01
N ASP A 232 12.16 -42.05 16.30
CA ASP A 232 11.50 -40.76 16.54
C ASP A 232 11.46 -40.49 18.04
N GLU A 233 12.23 -39.49 18.48
CA GLU A 233 12.24 -39.03 19.86
C GLU A 233 10.83 -38.54 20.26
N ASN A 234 10.08 -39.42 20.93
CA ASN A 234 8.76 -39.15 21.52
C ASN A 234 8.79 -38.18 22.72
N CYS A 235 9.90 -37.45 22.89
CA CYS A 235 10.13 -36.52 23.97
C CYS A 235 9.64 -35.11 23.62
N CYS A 236 9.23 -34.37 24.65
CA CYS A 236 9.04 -32.92 24.59
C CYS A 236 9.94 -32.33 25.67
N ASN A 237 11.02 -31.69 25.25
CA ASN A 237 12.06 -31.19 26.14
C ASN A 237 11.86 -29.72 26.49
N THR A 238 11.19 -28.95 25.63
CA THR A 238 10.89 -27.53 25.88
C THR A 238 9.40 -27.28 26.07
N CYS A 239 9.04 -26.17 26.73
CA CYS A 239 7.64 -25.76 26.87
C CYS A 239 6.99 -25.60 25.48
N GLU A 240 7.73 -25.02 24.53
CA GLU A 240 7.26 -24.84 23.16
C GLU A 240 6.95 -26.17 22.46
N GLN A 241 7.77 -27.20 22.65
CA GLN A 241 7.50 -28.53 22.08
C GLN A 241 6.24 -29.18 22.65
N VAL A 242 5.96 -29.00 23.96
CA VAL A 242 4.71 -29.49 24.57
C VAL A 242 3.50 -28.75 23.98
N ARG A 243 3.58 -27.42 23.88
CA ARG A 243 2.54 -26.58 23.29
C ARG A 243 2.29 -26.94 21.84
N GLU A 244 3.34 -27.15 21.04
CA GLU A 244 3.21 -27.57 19.65
C GLU A 244 2.54 -28.95 19.52
N ALA A 245 2.84 -29.89 20.42
CA ALA A 245 2.19 -31.20 20.43
C ALA A 245 0.69 -31.09 20.77
N TYR A 246 0.33 -30.27 21.76
CA TYR A 246 -1.06 -29.99 22.13
C TYR A 246 -1.83 -29.35 20.97
N ARG A 247 -1.21 -28.38 20.32
CA ARG A 247 -1.70 -27.67 19.15
C ARG A 247 -2.01 -28.60 17.98
N LYS A 248 -1.12 -29.57 17.70
CA LYS A 248 -1.34 -30.64 16.69
C LYS A 248 -2.53 -31.53 17.02
N LYS A 249 -2.89 -31.67 18.30
CA LYS A 249 -4.08 -32.41 18.76
C LYS A 249 -5.34 -31.54 18.87
N GLY A 250 -5.23 -30.22 18.65
CA GLY A 250 -6.33 -29.28 18.89
C GLY A 250 -6.64 -29.08 20.37
N TRP A 251 -5.66 -29.32 21.25
CA TRP A 251 -5.78 -29.10 22.69
C TRP A 251 -5.20 -27.74 23.03
N ALA A 252 -5.90 -26.98 23.86
CA ALA A 252 -5.39 -25.74 24.44
C ALA A 252 -4.68 -26.02 25.76
N LEU A 253 -3.64 -25.24 26.06
CA LEU A 253 -2.92 -25.37 27.32
C LEU A 253 -3.66 -24.61 28.41
N SER A 254 -4.44 -25.32 29.22
CA SER A 254 -5.29 -24.71 30.26
C SER A 254 -4.53 -24.25 31.51
N ASN A 255 -3.44 -24.94 31.88
CA ASN A 255 -2.64 -24.57 33.04
C ASN A 255 -1.15 -24.86 32.80
N PRO A 256 -0.35 -23.85 32.38
CA PRO A 256 1.07 -24.01 32.12
C PRO A 256 1.90 -24.43 33.35
N ASP A 257 1.44 -24.15 34.58
CA ASP A 257 2.15 -24.51 35.82
C ASP A 257 2.20 -26.02 36.09
N MET A 258 1.28 -26.78 35.48
CA MET A 258 1.23 -28.24 35.58
C MET A 258 2.24 -28.93 34.63
N ILE A 259 2.83 -28.17 33.71
CA ILE A 259 3.81 -28.65 32.75
C ILE A 259 5.21 -28.33 33.27
N ASP A 260 6.02 -29.35 33.57
CA ASP A 260 7.38 -29.21 34.11
C ASP A 260 8.24 -28.30 33.22
N GLN A 261 8.20 -28.53 31.91
CA GLN A 261 8.96 -27.77 30.92
C GLN A 261 8.59 -26.28 30.96
N CYS A 262 7.30 -25.94 31.06
CA CYS A 262 6.84 -24.54 31.11
C CYS A 262 7.13 -23.86 32.45
N LYS A 263 6.98 -24.59 33.56
CA LYS A 263 7.33 -24.10 34.89
C LYS A 263 8.83 -23.83 35.03
N ARG A 264 9.67 -24.75 34.54
CA ARG A 264 11.13 -24.65 34.57
C ARG A 264 11.66 -23.51 33.69
N GLU A 265 11.04 -23.30 32.53
CA GLU A 265 11.40 -22.20 31.62
C GLU A 265 10.81 -20.85 32.06
N GLY A 266 10.00 -20.84 33.13
CA GLY A 266 9.38 -19.64 33.66
C GLY A 266 8.38 -19.02 32.68
N PHE A 267 7.65 -19.83 31.90
CA PHE A 267 6.75 -19.33 30.84
C PHE A 267 5.75 -18.28 31.35
N LEU A 268 5.07 -18.57 32.46
CA LEU A 268 4.14 -17.62 33.10
C LEU A 268 4.86 -16.42 33.74
N GLN A 269 6.10 -16.62 34.20
CA GLN A 269 6.90 -15.52 34.75
C GLN A 269 7.27 -14.52 33.66
N LYS A 270 7.67 -14.98 32.46
CA LYS A 270 7.96 -14.11 31.31
C LYS A 270 6.75 -13.26 30.90
N ILE A 271 5.55 -13.84 30.93
CA ILE A 271 4.31 -13.09 30.62
C ILE A 271 4.05 -12.00 31.68
N LYS A 272 4.33 -12.29 32.96
CA LYS A 272 4.18 -11.32 34.05
C LYS A 272 5.28 -10.25 34.03
N ASP A 273 6.49 -10.62 33.66
CA ASP A 273 7.64 -9.70 33.59
C ASP A 273 7.45 -8.67 32.47
N GLU A 274 6.79 -9.05 31.37
CA GLU A 274 6.42 -8.14 30.27
C GLU A 274 5.06 -7.45 30.49
N GLU A 275 4.46 -7.56 31.68
CA GLU A 275 3.17 -6.92 31.95
C GLU A 275 3.30 -5.40 32.02
N GLY A 276 2.53 -4.69 31.19
CA GLY A 276 2.61 -3.22 31.07
C GLY A 276 3.72 -2.74 30.13
N GLU A 277 4.48 -3.65 29.53
CA GLU A 277 5.40 -3.36 28.43
C GLU A 277 4.68 -3.27 27.08
N GLY A 278 5.38 -2.67 26.12
CA GLY A 278 4.99 -2.61 24.71
C GLY A 278 5.92 -3.41 23.81
N CYS A 279 5.54 -3.53 22.55
CA CYS A 279 6.34 -4.20 21.53
C CYS A 279 6.38 -3.38 20.23
N ASN A 280 7.57 -3.12 19.71
CA ASN A 280 7.74 -2.66 18.34
C ASN A 280 8.13 -3.85 17.45
N VAL A 281 7.35 -4.09 16.40
CA VAL A 281 7.57 -5.16 15.43
C VAL A 281 7.82 -4.55 14.08
N TYR A 282 8.98 -4.86 13.49
CA TYR A 282 9.33 -4.38 12.16
C TYR A 282 10.05 -5.48 11.37
N GLY A 283 9.92 -5.43 10.06
CA GLY A 283 10.46 -6.43 9.15
C GLY A 283 9.80 -6.34 7.79
N PHE A 284 9.99 -7.39 6.99
CA PHE A 284 9.33 -7.52 5.70
C PHE A 284 8.68 -8.90 5.55
N LEU A 285 7.62 -8.98 4.75
CA LEU A 285 6.94 -10.23 4.39
C LEU A 285 7.03 -10.44 2.88
N GLU A 286 7.52 -11.60 2.47
CA GLU A 286 7.50 -12.02 1.07
C GLU A 286 6.22 -12.81 0.79
N VAL A 287 5.24 -12.17 0.13
CA VAL A 287 3.91 -12.75 -0.13
C VAL A 287 3.64 -12.93 -1.62
N ASN A 288 2.73 -13.84 -1.98
CA ASN A 288 2.27 -13.95 -3.36
C ASN A 288 1.52 -12.69 -3.81
N LYS A 289 1.60 -12.37 -5.11
CA LYS A 289 0.83 -11.28 -5.75
C LYS A 289 -0.66 -11.63 -5.94
N VAL A 290 -1.32 -12.02 -4.86
CA VAL A 290 -2.74 -12.32 -4.78
C VAL A 290 -3.36 -11.60 -3.57
N ALA A 291 -4.69 -11.58 -3.48
CA ALA A 291 -5.33 -11.05 -2.28
C ALA A 291 -4.97 -11.89 -1.05
N GLY A 292 -4.83 -11.25 0.10
CA GLY A 292 -4.46 -11.91 1.34
C GLY A 292 -4.69 -11.03 2.55
N ASN A 293 -4.23 -11.51 3.69
CA ASN A 293 -4.21 -10.75 4.92
C ASN A 293 -2.99 -11.12 5.75
N PHE A 294 -2.50 -10.16 6.52
CA PHE A 294 -1.60 -10.41 7.63
C PHE A 294 -2.18 -9.76 8.88
N HIS A 295 -1.92 -10.34 10.05
CA HIS A 295 -2.48 -9.85 11.29
C HIS A 295 -1.59 -10.08 12.49
N PHE A 296 -1.74 -9.20 13.46
CA PHE A 296 -1.10 -9.25 14.75
C PHE A 296 -2.11 -9.65 15.80
N ALA A 297 -1.84 -10.76 16.50
CA ALA A 297 -2.76 -11.32 17.48
C ALA A 297 -2.01 -11.93 18.68
N PRO A 298 -2.66 -12.05 19.84
CA PRO A 298 -2.09 -12.76 20.98
C PRO A 298 -2.07 -14.27 20.76
N GLY A 299 -0.98 -14.90 21.17
CA GLY A 299 -0.79 -16.33 21.14
C GLY A 299 -0.40 -16.86 19.76
N LYS A 300 0.26 -18.02 19.74
CA LYS A 300 0.61 -18.68 18.48
C LYS A 300 -0.64 -19.26 17.84
N SER A 301 -0.77 -18.99 16.55
CA SER A 301 -1.84 -19.52 15.71
C SER A 301 -1.66 -21.01 15.42
N PHE A 302 -2.74 -21.71 15.10
CA PHE A 302 -2.73 -23.06 14.53
C PHE A 302 -3.97 -23.37 13.73
N GLN A 303 -3.80 -24.31 12.81
CA GLN A 303 -4.87 -24.80 11.97
C GLN A 303 -5.49 -26.07 12.57
N GLN A 304 -6.81 -26.03 12.77
CA GLN A 304 -7.61 -27.21 13.02
C GLN A 304 -8.80 -27.21 12.06
N SER A 305 -8.91 -28.23 11.20
CA SER A 305 -10.04 -28.40 10.28
C SER A 305 -10.33 -27.18 9.37
N ASN A 306 -9.28 -26.57 8.78
CA ASN A 306 -9.36 -25.34 7.95
C ASN A 306 -9.85 -24.07 8.68
N ILE A 307 -9.85 -24.09 10.01
CA ILE A 307 -10.11 -22.91 10.85
C ILE A 307 -8.78 -22.49 11.49
N HIS A 308 -8.47 -21.19 11.40
CA HIS A 308 -7.32 -20.56 12.05
C HIS A 308 -7.69 -20.21 13.48
N VAL A 309 -7.04 -20.84 14.45
CA VAL A 309 -7.33 -20.71 15.88
C VAL A 309 -6.07 -20.21 16.58
N HIS A 310 -6.19 -19.26 17.49
CA HIS A 310 -5.09 -18.88 18.38
C HIS A 310 -5.32 -19.47 19.76
N ASP A 311 -4.24 -19.94 20.40
CA ASP A 311 -4.27 -20.44 21.77
C ASP A 311 -4.34 -19.28 22.77
N LEU A 312 -5.53 -18.68 22.90
CA LEU A 312 -5.77 -17.55 23.81
C LEU A 312 -6.00 -17.98 25.26
N LEU A 313 -6.34 -19.26 25.47
CA LEU A 313 -6.73 -19.83 26.76
C LEU A 313 -5.55 -19.86 27.76
N SER A 314 -4.32 -19.82 27.26
CA SER A 314 -3.11 -19.76 28.09
C SER A 314 -2.93 -18.42 28.84
N PHE A 315 -3.65 -17.35 28.46
CA PHE A 315 -3.29 -15.98 28.87
C PHE A 315 -4.17 -15.34 29.95
N GLN A 316 -5.23 -16.00 30.44
CA GLN A 316 -6.07 -15.60 31.59
C GLN A 316 -6.40 -14.08 31.72
N LYS A 317 -6.40 -13.33 30.62
CA LYS A 317 -6.77 -11.91 30.59
C LYS A 317 -8.12 -11.77 29.91
N ASP A 318 -9.02 -11.06 30.57
CA ASP A 318 -10.39 -10.82 30.09
C ASP A 318 -10.40 -9.85 28.89
N SER A 319 -9.35 -9.03 28.72
CA SER A 319 -9.20 -8.05 27.64
C SER A 319 -7.74 -7.84 27.22
N PHE A 320 -7.53 -7.50 25.95
CA PHE A 320 -6.23 -7.08 25.41
C PHE A 320 -6.29 -5.64 24.90
N ASN A 321 -5.28 -4.83 25.24
CA ASN A 321 -5.16 -3.49 24.72
C ASN A 321 -4.50 -3.51 23.33
N ILE A 322 -5.33 -3.51 22.27
CA ILE A 322 -4.88 -3.50 20.87
C ILE A 322 -4.52 -2.10 20.33
N SER A 323 -4.22 -1.14 21.22
CA SER A 323 -3.67 0.16 20.80
C SER A 323 -2.39 -0.06 20.01
N HIS A 324 -2.22 0.67 18.92
CA HIS A 324 -1.07 0.51 18.04
C HIS A 324 -0.79 1.77 17.24
N LYS A 325 0.45 1.88 16.78
CA LYS A 325 0.96 2.93 15.94
C LYS A 325 1.69 2.31 14.76
N ILE A 326 1.26 2.64 13.55
CA ILE A 326 1.92 2.22 12.32
C ILE A 326 2.97 3.28 12.02
N ASN A 327 4.24 2.96 12.24
CA ASN A 327 5.34 3.87 11.93
C ASN A 327 5.59 3.91 10.43
N ARG A 328 5.56 2.74 9.78
CA ARG A 328 5.72 2.60 8.35
C ARG A 328 4.98 1.37 7.82
N LEU A 329 4.33 1.50 6.67
CA LEU A 329 3.82 0.38 5.90
C LEU A 329 4.01 0.65 4.40
N SER A 330 4.78 -0.19 3.71
CA SER A 330 4.99 -0.09 2.27
C SER A 330 4.85 -1.42 1.55
N PHE A 331 4.44 -1.36 0.28
CA PHE A 331 4.28 -2.51 -0.60
C PHE A 331 5.29 -2.41 -1.76
N GLY A 332 6.46 -3.02 -1.60
CA GLY A 332 7.57 -2.94 -2.54
C GLY A 332 8.42 -1.66 -2.37
N GLU A 333 9.24 -1.37 -3.39
CA GLU A 333 10.32 -0.37 -3.29
C GLU A 333 9.82 1.08 -3.22
N TYR A 334 10.56 1.96 -2.54
CA TYR A 334 10.26 3.39 -2.53
C TYR A 334 10.47 4.05 -3.91
N PHE A 335 9.62 4.99 -4.28
CA PHE A 335 9.81 5.87 -5.44
C PHE A 335 9.49 7.33 -5.10
N PRO A 336 10.12 8.32 -5.78
CA PRO A 336 9.93 9.73 -5.47
C PRO A 336 8.46 10.17 -5.58
N GLY A 337 7.98 10.88 -4.56
CA GLY A 337 6.60 11.41 -4.52
C GLY A 337 5.54 10.43 -4.01
N VAL A 338 5.90 9.19 -3.67
CA VAL A 338 4.98 8.26 -3.01
C VAL A 338 4.67 8.75 -1.59
N VAL A 339 3.40 8.68 -1.20
CA VAL A 339 2.92 8.95 0.15
C VAL A 339 2.08 7.76 0.59
N ASN A 340 2.50 7.06 1.64
CA ASN A 340 1.74 5.95 2.19
C ASN A 340 0.72 6.48 3.21
N PRO A 341 -0.58 6.15 3.09
CA PRO A 341 -1.62 6.71 3.94
C PRO A 341 -1.58 6.25 5.40
N LEU A 342 -0.86 5.16 5.71
CA LEU A 342 -0.77 4.60 7.06
C LEU A 342 0.52 4.97 7.81
N ASP A 343 1.45 5.69 7.17
CA ASP A 343 2.70 6.08 7.83
C ASP A 343 2.43 7.11 8.93
N GLY A 344 2.77 6.77 10.17
CA GLY A 344 2.58 7.61 11.36
C GLY A 344 1.17 7.58 11.96
N VAL A 345 0.27 6.72 11.49
CA VAL A 345 -1.09 6.61 12.02
C VAL A 345 -1.08 5.90 13.38
N GLU A 346 -1.80 6.46 14.35
CA GLU A 346 -1.92 5.92 15.70
C GLU A 346 -3.39 5.70 16.06
N TRP A 347 -3.67 4.56 16.70
CA TRP A 347 -4.98 4.23 17.21
C TRP A 347 -4.89 3.77 18.67
N THR A 348 -5.73 4.37 19.51
CA THR A 348 -5.82 4.09 20.95
C THR A 348 -7.17 3.47 21.30
N HIS A 349 -7.14 2.32 21.95
CA HIS A 349 -8.33 1.53 22.35
C HIS A 349 -9.24 2.29 23.34
N GLU A 350 -8.71 3.27 24.06
CA GLU A 350 -9.37 3.91 25.20
C GLU A 350 -10.51 4.89 24.83
N PHE A 351 -10.62 5.31 23.57
CA PHE A 351 -11.53 6.41 23.21
C PHE A 351 -12.96 6.03 22.80
N ILE A 352 -13.28 4.76 22.48
CA ILE A 352 -14.51 4.48 21.70
C ILE A 352 -15.41 3.36 22.25
N THR A 353 -14.95 2.38 23.03
CA THR A 353 -15.80 1.20 23.31
C THR A 353 -15.60 0.55 24.69
N PRO A 354 -16.69 0.24 25.42
CA PRO A 354 -16.64 -0.52 26.68
C PRO A 354 -16.43 -2.04 26.47
N SER A 355 -16.05 -2.47 25.26
CA SER A 355 -15.92 -3.89 24.93
C SER A 355 -14.50 -4.39 25.22
N PRO A 356 -14.33 -5.49 25.97
CA PRO A 356 -13.02 -5.99 26.37
C PRO A 356 -12.17 -6.56 25.20
N ASN A 357 -12.82 -6.99 24.11
CA ASN A 357 -12.15 -7.67 22.99
C ASN A 357 -12.62 -7.09 21.64
N GLY A 358 -11.78 -6.23 21.06
CA GLY A 358 -11.98 -5.61 19.75
C GLY A 358 -11.02 -6.16 18.69
N MET A 359 -11.48 -6.20 17.45
CA MET A 359 -10.70 -6.47 16.25
C MET A 359 -10.64 -5.20 15.41
N TYR A 360 -9.43 -4.71 15.15
CA TYR A 360 -9.20 -3.56 14.29
C TYR A 360 -8.77 -4.03 12.90
N GLN A 361 -9.47 -3.59 11.85
CA GLN A 361 -9.27 -4.09 10.49
C GLN A 361 -8.94 -2.95 9.52
N TYR A 362 -7.81 -3.05 8.84
CA TYR A 362 -7.42 -2.24 7.71
C TYR A 362 -7.70 -3.00 6.41
N PHE A 363 -8.50 -2.41 5.54
CA PHE A 363 -8.75 -2.89 4.18
C PHE A 363 -7.93 -2.05 3.20
N ILE A 364 -6.86 -2.64 2.70
CA ILE A 364 -5.85 -2.05 1.84
C ILE A 364 -6.12 -2.43 0.38
N LYS A 365 -6.23 -1.44 -0.49
CA LYS A 365 -6.29 -1.64 -1.95
C LYS A 365 -4.95 -1.27 -2.58
N VAL A 366 -4.18 -2.28 -2.97
CA VAL A 366 -2.82 -2.14 -3.52
C VAL A 366 -2.89 -1.90 -5.03
N VAL A 367 -2.26 -0.85 -5.52
CA VAL A 367 -2.26 -0.41 -6.93
C VAL A 367 -0.84 -0.55 -7.49
N PRO A 368 -0.60 -1.50 -8.41
CA PRO A 368 0.70 -1.63 -9.07
C PRO A 368 1.11 -0.33 -9.74
N THR A 369 2.35 0.09 -9.51
CA THR A 369 2.89 1.37 -9.98
C THR A 369 4.25 1.18 -10.61
N VAL A 370 4.43 1.69 -11.82
CA VAL A 370 5.72 1.70 -12.51
C VAL A 370 6.21 3.13 -12.61
N TYR A 371 7.39 3.40 -12.10
CA TYR A 371 8.01 4.71 -12.16
C TYR A 371 9.25 4.65 -13.05
N THR A 372 9.28 5.47 -14.10
CA THR A 372 10.40 5.59 -15.03
C THR A 372 11.08 6.92 -14.80
N HIS A 373 12.31 6.87 -14.29
CA HIS A 373 13.14 8.05 -14.08
C HIS A 373 13.73 8.54 -15.41
N VAL A 374 14.12 9.82 -15.48
CA VAL A 374 14.79 10.41 -16.67
C VAL A 374 16.08 9.70 -17.08
N SER A 375 16.73 8.98 -16.16
CA SER A 375 17.92 8.16 -16.45
C SER A 375 17.61 6.87 -17.20
N GLY A 376 16.33 6.53 -17.40
CA GLY A 376 15.87 5.26 -17.93
C GLY A 376 15.76 4.15 -16.88
N GLN A 377 16.04 4.43 -15.61
CA GLN A 377 15.80 3.49 -14.51
C GLN A 377 14.30 3.31 -14.29
N VAL A 378 13.85 2.05 -14.31
CA VAL A 378 12.45 1.69 -14.07
C VAL A 378 12.33 1.02 -12.72
N ILE A 379 11.48 1.58 -11.85
CA ILE A 379 11.15 1.05 -10.52
C ILE A 379 9.74 0.46 -10.59
N GLN A 380 9.60 -0.79 -10.17
CA GLN A 380 8.31 -1.47 -10.07
C GLN A 380 7.91 -1.55 -8.60
N SER A 381 6.89 -0.79 -8.23
CA SER A 381 6.44 -0.66 -6.85
C SER A 381 4.91 -0.70 -6.79
N ASN A 382 4.34 -0.45 -5.62
CA ASN A 382 2.91 -0.32 -5.44
C ASN A 382 2.58 0.93 -4.61
N GLN A 383 1.41 1.48 -4.89
CA GLN A 383 0.74 2.44 -4.03
C GLN A 383 -0.44 1.75 -3.36
N PHE A 384 -1.04 2.36 -2.35
CA PHE A 384 -2.26 1.80 -1.78
C PHE A 384 -3.19 2.85 -1.18
N SER A 385 -4.47 2.49 -1.10
CA SER A 385 -5.46 3.22 -0.33
C SER A 385 -6.02 2.33 0.78
N VAL A 386 -6.57 2.95 1.83
CA VAL A 386 -6.99 2.24 3.04
C VAL A 386 -8.37 2.66 3.49
N THR A 387 -9.11 1.68 3.98
CA THR A 387 -10.35 1.86 4.74
C THR A 387 -10.26 1.11 6.05
N GLU A 388 -10.72 1.73 7.13
CA GLU A 388 -10.65 1.19 8.49
C GLU A 388 -12.02 0.68 8.93
N HIS A 389 -12.03 -0.40 9.70
CA HIS A 389 -13.23 -0.95 10.29
C HIS A 389 -12.93 -1.57 11.65
N ILE A 390 -13.76 -1.26 12.64
CA ILE A 390 -13.67 -1.81 13.99
C ILE A 390 -14.81 -2.80 14.18
N ARG A 391 -14.47 -4.01 14.62
CA ARG A 391 -15.45 -5.00 15.07
C ARG A 391 -15.27 -5.23 16.55
N THR A 392 -16.30 -4.93 17.32
CA THR A 392 -16.34 -5.22 18.75
C THR A 392 -17.18 -6.46 19.00
N SER A 393 -16.76 -7.30 19.96
CA SER A 393 -17.58 -8.41 20.43
C SER A 393 -18.83 -7.86 21.12
N GLU A 394 -20.01 -8.12 20.55
CA GLU A 394 -21.26 -8.02 21.32
C GLU A 394 -21.28 -9.15 22.36
N TYR A 395 -21.62 -8.77 23.60
CA TYR A 395 -21.67 -9.64 24.78
C TYR A 395 -22.28 -11.01 24.44
N GLY A 396 -21.47 -12.09 24.49
CA GLY A 396 -21.93 -13.48 24.36
C GLY A 396 -21.42 -14.27 23.15
N ASN A 397 -20.74 -13.66 22.17
CA ASN A 397 -20.12 -14.39 21.06
C ASN A 397 -18.59 -14.46 21.20
N ILE A 398 -18.09 -15.63 21.62
CA ILE A 398 -16.67 -15.97 21.88
C ILE A 398 -15.88 -16.19 20.56
N GLN A 399 -16.38 -15.73 19.41
CA GLN A 399 -15.82 -16.10 18.09
C GLN A 399 -14.83 -15.11 17.47
N PHE A 400 -14.53 -13.97 18.11
CA PHE A 400 -13.64 -12.97 17.52
C PHE A 400 -12.30 -12.92 18.24
N LEU A 401 -11.23 -13.16 17.47
CA LEU A 401 -9.85 -13.01 17.93
C LEU A 401 -9.51 -11.51 18.07
N PRO A 402 -9.14 -11.02 19.26
CA PRO A 402 -8.66 -9.64 19.40
C PRO A 402 -7.32 -9.49 18.68
N GLY A 403 -7.17 -8.39 17.93
CA GLY A 403 -5.96 -8.15 17.15
C GLY A 403 -6.12 -7.06 16.11
N VAL A 404 -5.02 -6.80 15.39
CA VAL A 404 -4.95 -5.82 14.31
C VAL A 404 -4.73 -6.56 13.00
N PHE A 405 -5.65 -6.41 12.05
CA PHE A 405 -5.71 -7.16 10.80
C PHE A 405 -5.54 -6.24 9.61
N PHE A 406 -4.71 -6.64 8.66
CA PHE A 406 -4.45 -5.94 7.41
C PHE A 406 -4.88 -6.85 6.26
N PHE A 407 -6.06 -6.60 5.71
CA PHE A 407 -6.57 -7.27 4.51
C PHE A 407 -6.12 -6.48 3.29
N TYR A 408 -5.38 -7.10 2.38
CA TYR A 408 -4.91 -6.45 1.16
C TYR A 408 -5.46 -7.13 -0.08
N ASP A 409 -5.87 -6.32 -1.05
CA ASP A 409 -6.30 -6.79 -2.37
C ASP A 409 -5.67 -5.92 -3.47
N LEU A 410 -5.23 -6.58 -4.54
CA LEU A 410 -4.58 -5.93 -5.67
C LEU A 410 -5.65 -5.29 -6.59
N SER A 411 -5.35 -4.09 -7.08
CA SER A 411 -6.17 -3.35 -8.03
C SER A 411 -6.00 -3.90 -9.43
N PRO A 412 -7.06 -3.96 -10.25
CA PRO A 412 -6.94 -4.30 -11.67
C PRO A 412 -6.33 -3.17 -12.51
N ILE A 413 -6.08 -2.00 -11.91
CA ILE A 413 -5.51 -0.83 -12.58
C ILE A 413 -4.06 -0.68 -12.13
N LYS A 414 -3.21 -0.34 -13.09
CA LYS A 414 -1.80 0.01 -12.91
C LYS A 414 -1.57 1.48 -13.26
N VAL A 415 -0.76 2.14 -12.46
CA VAL A 415 -0.33 3.52 -12.69
C VAL A 415 1.08 3.51 -13.26
N THR A 416 1.34 4.26 -14.32
CA THR A 416 2.68 4.45 -14.86
C THR A 416 3.05 5.92 -14.77
N PHE A 417 4.12 6.23 -14.05
CA PHE A 417 4.74 7.54 -13.99
C PHE A 417 5.97 7.56 -14.88
N ALA A 418 6.06 8.55 -15.77
CA ALA A 418 7.24 8.78 -16.60
C ALA A 418 7.73 10.19 -16.37
N GLU A 419 8.99 10.33 -15.98
CA GLU A 419 9.66 11.63 -15.95
C GLU A 419 10.29 11.91 -17.31
N GLU A 420 9.87 13.02 -17.92
CA GLU A 420 10.36 13.43 -19.23
C GLU A 420 10.77 14.90 -19.19
N TYR A 421 11.83 15.22 -19.93
CA TYR A 421 12.20 16.60 -20.20
C TYR A 421 11.38 17.16 -21.36
N ILE A 422 11.06 18.45 -21.28
CA ILE A 422 10.44 19.16 -22.39
C ILE A 422 11.44 19.22 -23.54
N SER A 423 10.98 18.92 -24.76
CA SER A 423 11.82 19.02 -25.95
C SER A 423 12.27 20.47 -26.20
N PHE A 424 13.48 20.64 -26.74
CA PHE A 424 14.02 21.98 -27.06
C PHE A 424 13.11 22.77 -28.01
N SER A 425 12.49 22.09 -28.99
CA SER A 425 11.56 22.73 -29.92
C SER A 425 10.34 23.31 -29.21
N HIS A 426 9.79 22.60 -28.22
CA HIS A 426 8.64 23.06 -27.43
C HIS A 426 9.01 24.26 -26.56
N PHE A 427 10.21 24.26 -25.96
CA PHE A 427 10.73 25.42 -25.25
C PHE A 427 10.87 26.63 -26.19
N LEU A 428 11.47 26.45 -27.36
CA LEU A 428 11.66 27.53 -28.33
C LEU A 428 10.32 28.14 -28.79
N THR A 429 9.32 27.31 -29.07
CA THR A 429 7.97 27.79 -29.42
C THR A 429 7.35 28.60 -28.29
N ASN A 430 7.52 28.18 -27.03
CA ASN A 430 7.02 28.92 -25.87
C ASN A 430 7.72 30.29 -25.72
N VAL A 431 9.04 30.35 -25.89
CA VAL A 431 9.80 31.61 -25.84
C VAL A 431 9.33 32.57 -26.93
N CYS A 432 9.16 32.09 -28.17
CA CYS A 432 8.63 32.89 -29.27
C CYS A 432 7.21 33.41 -28.96
N ALA A 433 6.35 32.58 -28.37
CA ALA A 433 5.01 32.95 -27.96
C ALA A 433 5.00 34.01 -26.85
N ILE A 434 5.91 33.92 -25.87
CA ILE A 434 6.07 34.94 -24.81
C ILE A 434 6.47 36.28 -25.42
N VAL A 435 7.51 36.29 -26.27
CA VAL A 435 7.99 37.53 -26.90
C VAL A 435 6.87 38.15 -27.75
N GLY A 436 6.27 37.39 -28.66
CA GLY A 436 5.20 37.88 -29.54
C GLY A 436 3.94 38.31 -28.78
N GLY A 437 3.55 37.55 -27.76
CA GLY A 437 2.38 37.84 -26.92
C GLY A 437 2.55 39.13 -26.13
N VAL A 438 3.69 39.30 -25.44
CA VAL A 438 3.97 40.52 -24.65
C VAL A 438 4.05 41.75 -25.55
N PHE A 439 4.72 41.66 -26.72
CA PHE A 439 4.77 42.79 -27.67
C PHE A 439 3.38 43.18 -28.18
N THR A 440 2.55 42.21 -28.53
CA THR A 440 1.20 42.46 -29.04
C THR A 440 0.31 43.11 -27.98
N VAL A 441 0.31 42.57 -26.76
CA VAL A 441 -0.48 43.11 -25.64
C VAL A 441 -0.01 44.51 -25.25
N SER A 442 1.31 44.74 -25.20
CA SER A 442 1.87 46.06 -24.88
C SER A 442 1.49 47.11 -25.93
N GLY A 443 1.52 46.75 -27.22
CA GLY A 443 1.12 47.65 -28.30
C GLY A 443 -0.37 48.00 -28.27
N ILE A 444 -1.22 47.03 -27.93
CA ILE A 444 -2.66 47.28 -27.74
C ILE A 444 -2.89 48.21 -26.55
N LEU A 445 -2.24 47.96 -25.41
CA LEU A 445 -2.34 48.80 -24.21
C LEU A 445 -1.84 50.23 -24.46
N ASP A 446 -0.70 50.40 -25.12
CA ASP A 446 -0.16 51.73 -25.46
C ASP A 446 -1.12 52.48 -26.38
N SER A 447 -1.68 51.81 -27.41
CA SER A 447 -2.67 52.42 -28.30
C SER A 447 -3.93 52.88 -27.57
N PHE A 448 -4.46 52.06 -26.64
CA PHE A 448 -5.62 52.42 -25.82
C PHE A 448 -5.32 53.60 -24.90
N ILE A 449 -4.17 53.60 -24.20
CA ILE A 449 -3.78 54.68 -23.30
C ILE A 449 -3.54 55.98 -24.07
N TYR A 450 -2.87 55.92 -25.21
CA TYR A 450 -2.60 57.08 -26.05
C TYR A 450 -3.89 57.72 -26.59
N HIS A 451 -4.80 56.91 -27.15
CA HIS A 451 -6.09 57.41 -27.63
C HIS A 451 -6.97 57.91 -26.48
N GLY A 452 -6.99 57.22 -25.35
CA GLY A 452 -7.71 57.63 -24.14
C GLY A 452 -7.23 59.00 -23.64
N HIS A 453 -5.92 59.18 -23.48
CA HIS A 453 -5.33 60.44 -23.04
C HIS A 453 -5.62 61.58 -24.04
N LYS A 454 -5.54 61.31 -25.36
CA LYS A 454 -5.86 62.28 -26.40
C LYS A 454 -7.34 62.70 -26.38
N VAL A 455 -8.27 61.77 -26.18
CA VAL A 455 -9.71 62.05 -26.09
C VAL A 455 -10.05 62.82 -24.82
N ILE A 456 -9.46 62.44 -23.67
CA ILE A 456 -9.65 63.15 -22.40
C ILE A 456 -9.11 64.57 -22.50
N LYS A 457 -7.89 64.76 -23.00
CA LYS A 457 -7.30 66.10 -23.19
C LYS A 457 -8.16 66.98 -24.10
N LYS A 458 -8.64 66.43 -25.22
CA LYS A 458 -9.55 67.15 -26.13
C LYS A 458 -10.88 67.51 -25.46
N LYS A 459 -11.44 66.63 -24.62
CA LYS A 459 -12.67 66.92 -23.86
C LYS A 459 -12.46 67.97 -22.77
N MET A 460 -11.29 67.99 -22.12
CA MET A 460 -10.90 69.03 -21.16
C MET A 460 -10.77 70.40 -21.85
N GLU A 461 -10.12 70.46 -23.02
CA GLU A 461 -9.94 71.70 -23.79
C GLU A 461 -11.26 72.31 -24.28
N ILE A 462 -12.31 71.49 -24.48
CA ILE A 462 -13.66 71.93 -24.89
C ILE A 462 -14.54 72.30 -23.67
N GLY A 463 -14.02 72.22 -22.44
CA GLY A 463 -14.76 72.62 -21.22
C GLY A 463 -15.94 71.70 -20.86
N LYS A 464 -16.00 70.48 -21.43
CA LYS A 464 -17.07 69.50 -21.19
C LYS A 464 -16.81 68.54 -20.01
N PHE A 465 -15.77 68.80 -19.23
CA PHE A 465 -15.54 68.16 -17.93
C PHE A 465 -15.96 69.15 -16.83
N SER A 466 -17.28 69.24 -16.62
CA SER A 466 -17.88 69.70 -15.36
C SER A 466 -18.84 68.64 -14.87
#